data_AF-A0A6L6ISI2-F1
#
_entry.id   AF-A0A6L6ISI2-F1
#
_cell.length_a   1.000
_cell.length_b   1.000
_cell.length_c   1.000
_cell.angle_alpha   90.00
_cell.angle_beta   90.00
_cell.angle_gamma   90.00
#
_symmetry.space_group_name_H-M   'P 1'
#
loop_
_entity.id
_entity.type
_entity.pdbx_description
1 polymer ?
#
loop_
_entity_poly.entity_id
_entity_poly.type
_entity_poly.pdbx_seq_one_letter_code
_entity_poly.pdbx_strand_id
1 'polypeptide(L)'
;MGIARAPRFDRIVVGSSGKAGAITLDPTKGMTIKDRNGGEGVSISGDDGIKVGKVKIDRNEITVDNHKVLTTETFVRELKSTKGGDVATALNSKISEAKSEAVKESKNYTDDKFNSIKGATTDEYSKLSSGQKGITRFNGDYKEPSVTGKNALAVGSNSNATAENSTAIGTNARASGKNSVAVGNNSVAGRDNSFSVGAENNNRQITHVAAGTKDTDAVNVQQLRTQSARIDNKLGELRNAVGQNRKAIRELDDKVNKGLASQAALNGLMQPYGVGKFSFTAAVGGYESEQAIAVGTGYRFNENVAVKSGIATNAGDFRGTTYNVGILMEW
;
A
#
# COMPACT_ATOMS: atom_id res chain seq x y z
N MET A 1 93.58 57.04 -95.16
CA MET A 1 92.15 57.04 -95.55
C MET A 1 91.35 56.75 -94.29
N GLY A 2 90.75 57.79 -93.69
CA GLY A 2 90.00 57.68 -92.43
C GLY A 2 88.62 57.06 -92.65
N ILE A 3 88.13 56.34 -91.65
CA ILE A 3 86.73 55.91 -91.57
C ILE A 3 86.18 56.37 -90.23
N ALA A 4 85.32 57.37 -90.28
CA ALA A 4 84.57 57.89 -89.13
C ALA A 4 83.53 56.85 -88.67
N ARG A 5 83.42 56.63 -87.35
CA ARG A 5 82.30 55.90 -86.74
C ARG A 5 81.18 56.88 -86.39
N ALA A 6 79.96 56.54 -86.77
CA ALA A 6 78.73 57.31 -86.55
C ALA A 6 78.36 57.45 -85.05
N PRO A 7 77.69 58.54 -84.64
CA PRO A 7 77.16 58.67 -83.29
C PRO A 7 75.95 57.74 -83.08
N ARG A 8 75.93 57.01 -81.95
CA ARG A 8 74.74 56.31 -81.45
C ARG A 8 73.85 57.31 -80.70
N PHE A 9 72.59 57.43 -81.11
CA PHE A 9 71.58 58.21 -80.39
C PHE A 9 70.87 57.29 -79.39
N ASP A 10 71.35 57.23 -78.14
CA ASP A 10 70.77 56.37 -77.09
C ASP A 10 69.65 57.05 -76.29
N ARG A 11 69.14 58.22 -76.70
CA ARG A 11 68.17 58.97 -75.89
C ARG A 11 67.14 59.73 -76.72
N ILE A 12 65.93 59.18 -76.80
CA ILE A 12 64.74 59.93 -77.25
C ILE A 12 64.22 60.71 -76.03
N VAL A 13 64.42 62.02 -76.02
CA VAL A 13 63.76 62.93 -75.09
C VAL A 13 62.57 63.53 -75.82
N VAL A 14 61.35 63.12 -75.47
CA VAL A 14 60.13 63.78 -75.95
C VAL A 14 59.89 65.03 -75.09
N GLY A 15 59.89 66.22 -75.71
CA GLY A 15 59.57 67.52 -75.06
C GLY A 15 58.11 67.59 -74.60
N SER A 16 57.56 68.65 -73.98
CA SER A 16 57.95 70.04 -73.74
C SER A 16 57.01 70.60 -72.64
N SER A 17 57.38 71.73 -72.01
CA SER A 17 56.50 72.65 -71.25
C SER A 17 55.55 72.07 -70.19
N GLY A 18 55.94 72.15 -68.91
CA GLY A 18 55.04 72.06 -67.76
C GLY A 18 55.00 70.69 -67.06
N LYS A 19 55.94 70.46 -66.13
CA LYS A 19 55.92 69.38 -65.12
C LYS A 19 55.51 67.98 -65.63
N ALA A 20 56.10 67.51 -66.73
CA ALA A 20 55.89 66.14 -67.22
C ALA A 20 57.02 65.22 -66.75
N GLY A 21 56.65 64.09 -66.12
CA GLY A 21 57.58 63.07 -65.66
C GLY A 21 58.40 62.50 -66.82
N ALA A 22 59.73 62.48 -66.67
CA ALA A 22 60.60 61.95 -67.71
C ALA A 22 60.35 60.45 -67.91
N ILE A 23 60.06 60.05 -69.15
CA ILE A 23 60.11 58.65 -69.56
C ILE A 23 61.55 58.36 -69.97
N THR A 24 62.20 57.45 -69.26
CA THR A 24 63.53 56.96 -69.61
C THR A 24 63.40 55.54 -70.14
N LEU A 25 63.92 55.32 -71.35
CA LEU A 25 64.04 53.99 -71.95
C LEU A 25 65.52 53.60 -71.93
N ASP A 26 65.85 52.55 -71.19
CA ASP A 26 67.19 51.95 -71.15
C ASP A 26 67.10 50.52 -71.69
N PRO A 27 67.83 50.16 -72.77
CA PRO A 27 67.79 48.83 -73.36
C PRO A 27 68.15 47.69 -72.39
N THR A 28 68.87 47.99 -71.30
CA THR A 28 69.34 47.04 -70.29
C THR A 28 68.58 47.11 -68.97
N LYS A 29 67.98 48.26 -68.65
CA LYS A 29 67.28 48.49 -67.36
C LYS A 29 65.76 48.64 -67.48
N GLY A 30 65.23 48.71 -68.71
CA GLY A 30 63.80 48.80 -68.98
C GLY A 30 63.29 50.24 -69.09
N MET A 31 61.97 50.41 -68.94
CA MET A 31 61.29 51.71 -69.02
C MET A 31 60.93 52.23 -67.63
N THR A 32 61.30 53.47 -67.32
CA THR A 32 60.92 54.13 -66.07
C THR A 32 60.21 55.45 -66.36
N ILE A 33 59.05 55.63 -65.71
CA ILE A 33 58.26 56.85 -65.68
C ILE A 33 58.36 57.43 -64.28
N LYS A 34 58.91 58.63 -64.15
CA LYS A 34 58.97 59.34 -62.87
C LYS A 34 57.67 60.09 -62.60
N ASP A 35 57.32 60.27 -61.33
CA ASP A 35 56.21 61.14 -60.94
C ASP A 35 56.55 62.63 -61.13
N ARG A 36 55.58 63.53 -60.83
CA ARG A 36 55.74 65.00 -60.97
C ARG A 36 56.80 65.61 -60.04
N ASN A 37 57.26 64.89 -59.02
CA ASN A 37 58.23 65.34 -58.02
C ASN A 37 59.60 64.64 -58.19
N GLY A 38 59.76 63.78 -59.22
CA GLY A 38 61.01 63.09 -59.51
C GLY A 38 61.17 61.71 -58.85
N GLY A 39 60.14 61.21 -58.16
CA GLY A 39 60.09 59.88 -57.55
C GLY A 39 59.72 58.75 -58.53
N GLU A 40 59.81 57.48 -58.10
CA GLU A 40 59.42 56.31 -58.90
C GLU A 40 57.89 56.31 -59.15
N GLY A 41 57.45 56.48 -60.40
CA GLY A 41 56.04 56.41 -60.79
C GLY A 41 55.65 55.01 -61.27
N VAL A 42 56.11 54.63 -62.46
CA VAL A 42 55.96 53.29 -63.03
C VAL A 42 57.31 52.82 -63.55
N SER A 43 57.77 51.64 -63.12
CA SER A 43 58.93 50.99 -63.74
C SER A 43 58.52 49.66 -64.36
N ILE A 44 59.05 49.40 -65.55
CA ILE A 44 58.91 48.13 -66.27
C ILE A 44 60.33 47.68 -66.57
N SER A 45 60.78 46.63 -65.90
CA SER A 45 62.10 46.04 -66.18
C SER A 45 61.95 44.57 -66.57
N GLY A 46 62.90 44.07 -67.37
CA GLY A 46 62.80 42.72 -67.94
C GLY A 46 62.69 41.60 -66.91
N ASP A 47 63.36 41.77 -65.76
CA ASP A 47 63.41 40.76 -64.71
C ASP A 47 62.53 41.08 -63.48
N ASP A 48 62.29 42.35 -63.13
CA ASP A 48 61.46 42.73 -61.96
C ASP A 48 60.00 43.05 -62.28
N GLY A 49 59.55 42.95 -63.53
CA GLY A 49 58.16 43.17 -63.92
C GLY A 49 57.72 44.64 -63.89
N ILE A 50 56.42 44.87 -63.68
CA ILE A 50 55.78 46.18 -63.61
C ILE A 50 55.63 46.58 -62.13
N LYS A 51 56.24 47.70 -61.73
CA LYS A 51 56.04 48.31 -60.42
C LYS A 51 55.33 49.64 -60.56
N VAL A 52 54.26 49.83 -59.81
CA VAL A 52 53.48 51.07 -59.72
C VAL A 52 53.29 51.42 -58.24
N GLY A 53 54.11 52.33 -57.73
CA GLY A 53 54.13 52.66 -56.29
C GLY A 53 54.36 51.42 -55.41
N LYS A 54 53.34 51.07 -54.62
CA LYS A 54 53.36 49.92 -53.69
C LYS A 54 52.94 48.60 -54.33
N VAL A 55 52.48 48.63 -55.58
CA VAL A 55 52.08 47.44 -56.34
C VAL A 55 53.25 46.96 -57.20
N LYS A 56 53.68 45.70 -57.05
CA LYS A 56 54.64 45.05 -57.95
C LYS A 56 53.97 43.83 -58.59
N ILE A 57 54.01 43.77 -59.90
CA ILE A 57 53.51 42.67 -60.73
C ILE A 57 54.73 42.10 -61.46
N ASP A 58 55.16 40.90 -61.10
CA ASP A 58 56.17 40.16 -61.87
C ASP A 58 55.54 38.99 -62.62
N ARG A 59 56.36 38.14 -63.26
CA ARG A 59 55.86 37.00 -64.05
C ARG A 59 55.03 36.00 -63.22
N ASN A 60 55.18 36.00 -61.89
CA ASN A 60 54.64 34.96 -61.03
C ASN A 60 53.77 35.49 -59.87
N GLU A 61 53.85 36.77 -59.54
CA GLU A 61 53.21 37.32 -58.34
C GLU A 61 52.71 38.76 -58.51
N ILE A 62 51.61 39.08 -57.81
CA ILE A 62 51.17 40.44 -57.56
C ILE A 62 51.31 40.71 -56.06
N THR A 63 52.16 41.67 -55.72
CA THR A 63 52.33 42.16 -54.35
C THR A 63 51.82 43.60 -54.25
N VAL A 64 51.17 43.92 -53.14
CA VAL A 64 50.75 45.29 -52.78
C VAL A 64 51.28 45.55 -51.38
N ASP A 65 52.07 46.61 -51.20
CA ASP A 65 52.65 46.96 -49.89
C ASP A 65 53.49 45.83 -49.26
N ASN A 66 54.27 45.12 -50.08
CA ASN A 66 55.02 43.92 -49.69
C ASN A 66 54.16 42.75 -49.19
N HIS A 67 52.85 42.77 -49.44
CA HIS A 67 51.96 41.64 -49.14
C HIS A 67 51.47 40.99 -50.43
N LYS A 68 51.55 39.66 -50.49
CA LYS A 68 51.04 38.84 -51.61
C LYS A 68 49.52 38.82 -51.59
N VAL A 69 48.88 39.19 -52.70
CA VAL A 69 47.41 39.19 -52.80
C VAL A 69 46.95 37.81 -53.29
N LEU A 70 46.38 36.99 -52.40
CA LEU A 70 45.91 35.63 -52.73
C LEU A 70 44.46 35.63 -53.26
N THR A 71 44.22 34.96 -54.39
CA THR A 71 42.87 34.57 -54.85
C THR A 71 42.69 33.04 -54.78
N THR A 72 41.46 32.55 -54.89
CA THR A 72 41.10 31.12 -54.78
C THR A 72 41.84 30.24 -55.79
N GLU A 73 42.20 30.79 -56.96
CA GLU A 73 43.03 30.10 -57.96
C GLU A 73 44.51 30.04 -57.57
N THR A 74 45.00 31.01 -56.79
CA THR A 74 46.37 31.03 -56.25
C THR A 74 46.59 29.94 -55.21
N PHE A 75 45.59 29.65 -54.37
CA PHE A 75 45.64 28.53 -53.40
C PHE A 75 45.75 27.17 -54.10
N VAL A 76 44.99 26.97 -55.19
CA VAL A 76 45.05 25.76 -56.01
C VAL A 76 46.39 25.64 -56.76
N ARG A 77 47.04 26.76 -57.09
CA ARG A 77 48.35 26.77 -57.76
C ARG A 77 49.51 26.52 -56.79
N GLU A 78 49.44 27.04 -55.57
CA GLU A 78 50.38 26.73 -54.47
C GLU A 78 50.30 25.25 -54.04
N LEU A 79 49.12 24.65 -54.11
CA LEU A 79 48.90 23.20 -53.97
C LEU A 79 49.47 22.36 -55.12
N LYS A 80 49.81 22.95 -56.28
CA LYS A 80 50.39 22.22 -57.42
C LYS A 80 51.90 22.39 -57.53
N SER A 81 52.48 23.41 -56.90
CA SER A 81 53.93 23.72 -56.96
C SER A 81 54.75 23.15 -55.80
N THR A 82 54.10 22.59 -54.77
CA THR A 82 54.77 21.85 -53.69
C THR A 82 55.09 20.43 -54.18
N LYS A 83 56.23 19.84 -53.77
CA LYS A 83 56.52 18.42 -54.08
C LYS A 83 55.33 17.60 -53.57
N GLY A 84 54.85 16.62 -54.34
CA GLY A 84 53.58 15.92 -54.05
C GLY A 84 53.42 15.37 -52.60
N GLY A 85 54.52 15.21 -51.86
CA GLY A 85 54.51 14.88 -50.43
C GLY A 85 54.01 15.99 -49.49
N ASP A 86 54.24 17.28 -49.76
CA ASP A 86 53.87 18.38 -48.85
C ASP A 86 52.36 18.66 -48.87
N VAL A 87 51.75 18.54 -50.05
CA VAL A 87 50.29 18.67 -50.27
C VAL A 87 49.54 17.51 -49.62
N ALA A 88 50.03 16.28 -49.83
CA ALA A 88 49.49 15.10 -49.19
C ALA A 88 49.57 15.22 -47.66
N THR A 89 50.65 15.81 -47.14
CA THR A 89 50.82 16.05 -45.70
C THR A 89 49.81 17.06 -45.15
N ALA A 90 49.63 18.21 -45.81
CA ALA A 90 48.66 19.23 -45.38
C ALA A 90 47.21 18.73 -45.45
N LEU A 91 46.84 18.01 -46.52
CA LEU A 91 45.52 17.40 -46.66
C LEU A 91 45.27 16.32 -45.60
N ASN A 92 46.27 15.47 -45.35
CA ASN A 92 46.17 14.45 -44.30
C ASN A 92 46.02 15.07 -42.92
N SER A 93 46.66 16.21 -42.63
CA SER A 93 46.46 16.96 -41.38
C SER A 93 45.01 17.43 -41.24
N LYS A 94 44.45 18.07 -42.28
CA LYS A 94 43.06 18.55 -42.25
C LYS A 94 42.04 17.42 -42.16
N ILE A 95 42.26 16.32 -42.87
CA ILE A 95 41.43 15.11 -42.75
C ILE A 95 41.52 14.54 -41.34
N SER A 96 42.72 14.52 -40.73
CA SER A 96 42.90 14.04 -39.36
C SER A 96 42.20 14.93 -38.33
N GLU A 97 42.30 16.25 -38.48
CA GLU A 97 41.57 17.23 -37.65
C GLU A 97 40.05 17.03 -37.78
N ALA A 98 39.53 16.96 -39.01
CA ALA A 98 38.10 16.76 -39.26
C ALA A 98 37.59 15.41 -38.72
N LYS A 99 38.37 14.34 -38.88
CA LYS A 99 38.06 13.03 -38.28
C LYS A 99 38.05 13.10 -36.76
N SER A 100 39.03 13.77 -36.16
CA SER A 100 39.12 13.93 -34.71
C SER A 100 37.91 14.68 -34.15
N GLU A 101 37.51 15.79 -34.80
CA GLU A 101 36.35 16.56 -34.33
C GLU A 101 35.04 15.78 -34.53
N ALA A 102 34.84 15.13 -35.67
CA ALA A 102 33.65 14.29 -35.90
C ALA A 102 33.54 13.13 -34.88
N VAL A 103 34.65 12.48 -34.55
CA VAL A 103 34.68 11.42 -33.51
C VAL A 103 34.38 12.00 -32.14
N LYS A 104 34.93 13.18 -31.81
CA LYS A 104 34.69 13.86 -30.54
C LYS A 104 33.22 14.29 -30.39
N GLU A 105 32.63 14.88 -31.43
CA GLU A 105 31.21 15.23 -31.46
C GLU A 105 30.32 13.99 -31.30
N SER A 106 30.60 12.91 -32.05
CA SER A 106 29.86 11.65 -31.94
C SER A 106 29.99 11.02 -30.54
N LYS A 107 31.18 11.08 -29.93
CA LYS A 107 31.43 10.59 -28.58
C LYS A 107 30.64 11.42 -27.56
N ASN A 108 30.69 12.74 -27.65
CA ASN A 108 29.94 13.63 -26.77
C ASN A 108 28.43 13.37 -26.87
N TYR A 109 27.89 13.27 -28.08
CA TYR A 109 26.47 12.93 -28.28
C TYR A 109 26.09 11.58 -27.65
N THR A 110 26.95 10.57 -27.82
CA THR A 110 26.73 9.24 -27.25
C THR A 110 26.80 9.26 -25.72
N ASP A 111 27.78 9.95 -25.16
CA ASP A 111 27.97 10.11 -23.72
C ASP A 111 26.79 10.87 -23.09
N ASP A 112 26.30 11.93 -23.74
CA ASP A 112 25.14 12.70 -23.28
C ASP A 112 23.87 11.84 -23.26
N LYS A 113 23.62 11.08 -24.33
CA LYS A 113 22.48 10.14 -24.39
C LYS A 113 22.61 9.05 -23.33
N PHE A 114 23.80 8.48 -23.16
CA PHE A 114 24.05 7.46 -22.16
C PHE A 114 23.83 7.99 -20.73
N ASN A 115 24.35 9.17 -20.42
CA ASN A 115 24.20 9.80 -19.10
C ASN A 115 22.74 10.15 -18.81
N SER A 116 22.00 10.63 -19.82
CA SER A 116 20.56 10.89 -19.70
C SER A 116 19.77 9.61 -19.40
N ILE A 117 20.01 8.53 -20.15
CA ILE A 117 19.35 7.23 -19.93
C ILE A 117 19.70 6.68 -18.55
N LYS A 118 20.99 6.73 -18.17
CA LYS A 118 21.48 6.27 -16.86
C LYS A 118 20.83 7.02 -15.71
N GLY A 119 20.71 8.34 -15.80
CA GLY A 119 20.00 9.16 -14.81
C GLY A 119 18.54 8.74 -14.68
N ALA A 120 17.83 8.67 -15.80
CA ALA A 120 16.42 8.28 -15.81
C ALA A 120 16.18 6.87 -15.25
N THR A 121 17.03 5.89 -15.59
CA THR A 121 16.92 4.52 -15.06
C THR A 121 17.26 4.44 -13.58
N THR A 122 18.26 5.19 -13.11
CA THR A 122 18.63 5.23 -11.69
C THR A 122 17.50 5.81 -10.85
N ASP A 123 16.87 6.88 -11.32
CA ASP A 123 15.73 7.50 -10.66
C ASP A 123 14.51 6.56 -10.62
N GLU A 124 14.22 5.92 -11.74
CA GLU A 124 13.10 4.98 -11.86
C GLU A 124 13.31 3.76 -10.96
N TYR A 125 14.52 3.20 -10.96
CA TYR A 125 14.91 2.10 -10.08
C TYR A 125 14.81 2.50 -8.62
N SER A 126 15.28 3.70 -8.25
CA SER A 126 15.20 4.20 -6.88
C SER A 126 13.75 4.37 -6.42
N LYS A 127 12.87 4.88 -7.28
CA LYS A 127 11.43 4.98 -7.01
C LYS A 127 10.77 3.61 -6.89
N LEU A 128 11.20 2.63 -7.71
CA LEU A 128 10.71 1.26 -7.66
C LEU A 128 11.14 0.54 -6.37
N SER A 129 12.41 0.67 -6.01
CA SER A 129 13.01 0.08 -4.82
C SER A 129 12.47 0.70 -3.53
N SER A 130 12.24 2.01 -3.50
CA SER A 130 11.66 2.71 -2.34
C SER A 130 10.14 2.53 -2.22
N GLY A 131 9.51 1.80 -3.14
CA GLY A 131 8.06 1.67 -3.19
C GLY A 131 7.34 3.02 -3.37
N GLN A 132 7.98 4.02 -3.98
CA GLN A 132 7.31 5.25 -4.44
C GLN A 132 6.61 5.04 -5.79
N LYS A 133 7.09 4.06 -6.57
CA LYS A 133 6.55 3.57 -7.84
C LYS A 133 6.60 2.03 -7.80
N GLY A 134 5.68 1.31 -8.45
CA GLY A 134 5.65 -0.16 -8.41
C GLY A 134 4.36 -0.76 -7.83
N ILE A 135 4.42 -2.05 -7.42
CA ILE A 135 3.25 -2.83 -6.94
C ILE A 135 2.72 -2.26 -5.61
N THR A 136 3.57 -1.66 -4.79
CA THR A 136 3.21 -0.99 -3.54
C THR A 136 3.63 0.47 -3.59
N ARG A 137 2.76 1.38 -3.13
CA ARG A 137 3.04 2.82 -3.03
C ARG A 137 2.97 3.27 -1.57
N PHE A 138 4.05 3.86 -1.07
CA PHE A 138 4.11 4.43 0.27
C PHE A 138 4.12 5.96 0.19
N ASN A 139 3.25 6.59 1.00
CA ASN A 139 3.25 8.04 1.18
C ASN A 139 3.91 8.36 2.53
N GLY A 140 5.17 8.77 2.51
CA GLY A 140 5.99 9.06 3.69
C GLY A 140 7.34 8.32 3.68
N ASP A 141 8.02 8.31 4.82
CA ASP A 141 9.32 7.66 4.96
C ASP A 141 9.19 6.15 4.80
N TYR A 142 9.84 5.64 3.75
CA TYR A 142 9.93 4.22 3.49
C TYR A 142 11.11 3.63 4.25
N LYS A 143 10.83 2.63 5.07
CA LYS A 143 11.83 1.77 5.69
C LYS A 143 11.62 0.37 5.15
N GLU A 144 12.71 -0.25 4.69
CA GLU A 144 12.67 -1.58 4.11
C GLU A 144 11.99 -2.59 5.06
N PRO A 145 11.11 -3.46 4.54
CA PRO A 145 10.56 -4.56 5.31
C PRO A 145 11.65 -5.58 5.67
N SER A 146 11.49 -6.26 6.81
CA SER A 146 12.40 -7.32 7.25
C SER A 146 11.74 -8.69 7.03
N VAL A 147 12.39 -9.54 6.25
CA VAL A 147 11.96 -10.91 5.96
C VAL A 147 13.09 -11.86 6.34
N THR A 148 13.02 -12.46 7.52
CA THR A 148 14.03 -13.42 8.00
C THR A 148 13.47 -14.84 8.12
N GLY A 149 12.14 -14.99 8.14
CA GLY A 149 11.49 -16.29 8.14
C GLY A 149 11.62 -17.00 6.80
N LYS A 150 11.81 -18.32 6.82
CA LYS A 150 11.74 -19.16 5.61
C LYS A 150 10.33 -19.07 5.01
N ASN A 151 10.24 -18.87 3.69
CA ASN A 151 8.96 -18.70 2.96
C ASN A 151 8.07 -17.57 3.50
N ALA A 152 8.66 -16.53 4.12
CA ALA A 152 7.92 -15.43 4.69
C ALA A 152 7.66 -14.32 3.66
N LEU A 153 6.62 -13.52 3.91
CA LEU A 153 6.23 -12.36 3.10
C LEU A 153 6.08 -11.13 4.00
N ALA A 154 6.71 -10.02 3.65
CA ALA A 154 6.49 -8.74 4.32
C ALA A 154 6.18 -7.65 3.28
N VAL A 155 5.03 -6.99 3.43
CA VAL A 155 4.54 -5.94 2.54
C VAL A 155 4.17 -4.73 3.39
N GLY A 156 4.94 -3.66 3.31
CA GLY A 156 4.72 -2.47 4.12
C GLY A 156 6.00 -1.88 4.68
N SER A 157 6.09 -0.55 4.75
CA SER A 157 7.22 0.13 5.41
C SER A 157 7.42 -0.40 6.83
N ASN A 158 8.64 -0.85 7.16
CA ASN A 158 9.02 -1.42 8.45
C ASN A 158 8.17 -2.64 8.88
N SER A 159 7.52 -3.34 7.96
CA SER A 159 6.85 -4.63 8.25
C SER A 159 7.90 -5.71 8.52
N ASN A 160 7.56 -6.70 9.35
CA ASN A 160 8.52 -7.69 9.83
C ASN A 160 7.90 -9.10 9.86
N ALA A 161 8.39 -9.99 9.01
CA ALA A 161 7.98 -11.39 8.93
C ALA A 161 9.18 -12.29 9.30
N THR A 162 9.26 -12.66 10.59
CA THR A 162 10.44 -13.33 11.15
C THR A 162 10.32 -14.84 11.28
N ALA A 163 9.12 -15.39 11.14
CA ALA A 163 8.86 -16.81 11.36
C ALA A 163 8.61 -17.56 10.06
N GLU A 164 8.79 -18.89 10.08
CA GLU A 164 8.56 -19.74 8.92
C GLU A 164 7.10 -19.65 8.44
N ASN A 165 6.91 -19.51 7.12
CA ASN A 165 5.62 -19.34 6.45
C ASN A 165 4.79 -18.15 6.99
N SER A 166 5.43 -17.12 7.56
CA SER A 166 4.71 -15.98 8.12
C SER A 166 4.45 -14.87 7.09
N THR A 167 3.35 -14.14 7.24
CA THR A 167 2.97 -13.03 6.34
C THR A 167 2.66 -11.78 7.15
N ALA A 168 3.36 -10.68 6.89
CA ALA A 168 3.11 -9.37 7.50
C ALA A 168 2.71 -8.36 6.42
N ILE A 169 1.48 -7.84 6.49
CA ILE A 169 0.94 -6.87 5.51
C ILE A 169 0.50 -5.61 6.25
N GLY A 170 1.15 -4.48 5.97
CA GLY A 170 0.88 -3.17 6.55
C GLY A 170 2.11 -2.56 7.22
N THR A 171 2.15 -1.23 7.29
CA THR A 171 3.25 -0.49 7.94
C THR A 171 3.42 -0.96 9.39
N ASN A 172 4.63 -1.33 9.80
CA ASN A 172 4.93 -1.87 11.14
C ASN A 172 4.21 -3.18 11.52
N ALA A 173 3.57 -3.89 10.59
CA ALA A 173 2.98 -5.19 10.87
C ALA A 173 4.07 -6.21 11.24
N ARG A 174 3.82 -7.08 12.23
CA ARG A 174 4.78 -8.07 12.72
C ARG A 174 4.16 -9.47 12.75
N ALA A 175 4.71 -10.40 11.99
CA ALA A 175 4.30 -11.81 11.96
C ALA A 175 5.46 -12.69 12.47
N SER A 176 5.43 -13.01 13.76
CA SER A 176 6.49 -13.73 14.47
C SER A 176 6.10 -15.14 14.93
N GLY A 177 4.85 -15.57 14.72
CA GLY A 177 4.45 -16.97 14.86
C GLY A 177 4.65 -17.74 13.54
N LYS A 178 4.92 -19.05 13.60
CA LYS A 178 4.99 -19.90 12.40
C LYS A 178 3.62 -20.00 11.75
N ASN A 179 3.57 -20.00 10.41
CA ASN A 179 2.31 -20.06 9.65
C ASN A 179 1.30 -18.98 10.11
N SER A 180 1.79 -17.80 10.49
CA SER A 180 0.95 -16.70 11.00
C SER A 180 0.81 -15.58 9.99
N VAL A 181 -0.29 -14.84 10.09
CA VAL A 181 -0.61 -13.73 9.19
C VAL A 181 -0.98 -12.51 10.02
N ALA A 182 -0.23 -11.42 9.91
CA ALA A 182 -0.53 -10.12 10.51
C ALA A 182 -0.96 -9.13 9.42
N VAL A 183 -2.19 -8.63 9.48
CA VAL A 183 -2.74 -7.68 8.49
C VAL A 183 -3.18 -6.37 9.16
N GLY A 184 -2.67 -5.25 8.66
CA GLY A 184 -2.97 -3.90 9.12
C GLY A 184 -1.77 -3.21 9.78
N ASN A 185 -1.83 -1.88 9.84
CA ASN A 185 -0.77 -1.07 10.44
C ASN A 185 -0.55 -1.46 11.92
N ASN A 186 0.69 -1.71 12.33
CA ASN A 186 1.03 -2.14 13.70
C ASN A 186 0.35 -3.46 14.15
N SER A 187 -0.22 -4.28 13.25
CA SER A 187 -0.77 -5.59 13.63
C SER A 187 0.33 -6.54 14.08
N VAL A 188 0.02 -7.43 15.03
CA VAL A 188 0.96 -8.41 15.57
C VAL A 188 0.31 -9.80 15.54
N ALA A 189 0.93 -10.73 14.82
CA ALA A 189 0.61 -12.16 14.84
C ALA A 189 1.76 -12.92 15.52
N GLY A 190 1.69 -13.02 16.85
CA GLY A 190 2.73 -13.66 17.67
C GLY A 190 2.50 -15.16 17.95
N ARG A 191 1.31 -15.68 17.62
CA ARG A 191 0.95 -17.09 17.85
C ARG A 191 1.10 -17.88 16.55
N ASP A 192 1.56 -19.12 16.65
CA ASP A 192 1.59 -20.04 15.51
C ASP A 192 0.16 -20.31 14.98
N ASN A 193 0.04 -20.49 13.67
CA ASN A 193 -1.24 -20.77 12.97
C ASN A 193 -2.33 -19.72 13.28
N SER A 194 -1.97 -18.44 13.38
CA SER A 194 -2.91 -17.36 13.72
C SER A 194 -3.02 -16.31 12.62
N PHE A 195 -4.24 -15.80 12.44
CA PHE A 195 -4.52 -14.63 11.62
C PHE A 195 -4.88 -13.47 12.55
N SER A 196 -4.08 -12.41 12.55
CA SER A 196 -4.27 -11.23 13.39
C SER A 196 -4.55 -10.00 12.54
N VAL A 197 -5.65 -9.32 12.86
CA VAL A 197 -6.03 -8.02 12.26
C VAL A 197 -5.64 -6.83 13.13
N GLY A 198 -4.92 -7.04 14.23
CA GLY A 198 -4.65 -6.00 15.22
C GLY A 198 -3.49 -6.36 16.13
N ALA A 199 -3.39 -5.68 17.26
CA ALA A 199 -2.42 -5.98 18.31
C ALA A 199 -3.08 -5.82 19.68
N GLU A 200 -2.34 -6.17 20.74
CA GLU A 200 -2.78 -5.91 22.11
C GLU A 200 -3.19 -4.44 22.28
N ASN A 201 -4.39 -4.21 22.80
CA ASN A 201 -5.00 -2.88 22.95
C ASN A 201 -5.20 -2.08 21.63
N ASN A 202 -4.99 -2.70 20.48
CA ASN A 202 -5.21 -2.13 19.14
C ASN A 202 -6.05 -3.10 18.30
N ASN A 203 -7.26 -3.37 18.79
CA ASN A 203 -8.22 -4.26 18.14
C ASN A 203 -8.87 -3.58 16.95
N ARG A 204 -9.15 -4.36 15.90
CA ARG A 204 -9.92 -3.90 14.74
C ARG A 204 -11.25 -4.64 14.65
N GLN A 205 -12.25 -3.97 14.11
CA GLN A 205 -13.51 -4.61 13.75
C GLN A 205 -13.35 -5.31 12.40
N ILE A 206 -13.85 -6.55 12.31
CA ILE A 206 -14.04 -7.25 11.05
C ILE A 206 -15.52 -7.08 10.68
N THR A 207 -15.80 -6.28 9.65
CA THR A 207 -17.17 -5.94 9.23
C THR A 207 -17.55 -6.72 7.97
N HIS A 208 -18.85 -6.80 7.67
CA HIS A 208 -19.39 -7.54 6.52
C HIS A 208 -19.12 -9.06 6.55
N VAL A 209 -19.06 -9.63 7.76
CA VAL A 209 -18.97 -11.08 7.96
C VAL A 209 -20.36 -11.69 7.70
N ALA A 210 -20.48 -12.44 6.60
CA ALA A 210 -21.67 -13.24 6.31
C ALA A 210 -21.90 -14.30 7.41
N ALA A 211 -23.13 -14.82 7.50
CA ALA A 211 -23.44 -15.85 8.49
C ALA A 211 -22.59 -17.11 8.22
N GLY A 212 -21.93 -17.62 9.25
CA GLY A 212 -21.18 -18.88 9.18
C GLY A 212 -22.12 -20.06 8.91
N THR A 213 -21.67 -21.01 8.09
CA THR A 213 -22.44 -22.18 7.64
C THR A 213 -21.80 -23.51 8.05
N LYS A 214 -20.51 -23.49 8.39
CA LYS A 214 -19.74 -24.64 8.89
C LYS A 214 -19.23 -24.35 10.31
N ASP A 215 -18.86 -25.40 11.03
CA ASP A 215 -18.41 -25.33 12.43
C ASP A 215 -17.17 -24.45 12.65
N THR A 216 -16.35 -24.27 11.61
CA THR A 216 -15.12 -23.46 11.65
C THR A 216 -15.27 -22.07 11.04
N ASP A 217 -16.48 -21.68 10.62
CA ASP A 217 -16.74 -20.34 10.09
C ASP A 217 -16.85 -19.32 11.23
N ALA A 218 -16.52 -18.06 10.94
CA ALA A 218 -16.77 -16.97 11.88
C ALA A 218 -18.28 -16.76 12.09
N VAL A 219 -18.70 -16.62 13.36
CA VAL A 219 -20.08 -16.29 13.72
C VAL A 219 -20.25 -14.76 13.71
N ASN A 220 -21.27 -14.27 13.02
CA ASN A 220 -21.57 -12.84 13.02
C ASN A 220 -22.53 -12.44 14.16
N VAL A 221 -22.65 -11.13 14.42
CA VAL A 221 -23.47 -10.60 15.52
C VAL A 221 -24.97 -10.94 15.37
N GLN A 222 -25.46 -11.08 14.13
CA GLN A 222 -26.85 -11.45 13.88
C GLN A 222 -27.14 -12.88 14.37
N GLN A 223 -26.27 -13.86 14.06
CA GLN A 223 -26.41 -15.23 14.54
C GLN A 223 -26.41 -15.32 16.06
N LEU A 224 -25.52 -14.56 16.73
CA LEU A 224 -25.47 -14.50 18.20
C LEU A 224 -26.78 -13.94 18.78
N ARG A 225 -27.30 -12.83 18.23
CA ARG A 225 -28.58 -12.23 18.67
C ARG A 225 -29.76 -13.18 18.50
N THR A 226 -29.81 -13.92 17.39
CA THR A 226 -30.83 -14.96 17.17
C THR A 226 -30.74 -16.06 18.23
N GLN A 227 -29.54 -16.49 18.59
CA GLN A 227 -29.35 -17.49 19.64
C GLN A 227 -29.73 -16.96 21.03
N SER A 228 -29.36 -15.72 21.37
CA SER A 228 -29.78 -15.08 22.63
C SER A 228 -31.30 -15.00 22.75
N ALA A 229 -32.00 -14.60 21.68
CA ALA A 229 -33.46 -14.55 21.68
C ALA A 229 -34.11 -15.93 21.91
N ARG A 230 -33.52 -17.01 21.37
CA ARG A 230 -33.98 -18.39 21.63
C ARG A 230 -33.81 -18.77 23.10
N ILE A 231 -32.69 -18.39 23.71
CA ILE A 231 -32.41 -18.64 25.13
C ILE A 231 -33.40 -17.87 26.01
N ASP A 232 -33.67 -16.59 25.70
CA ASP A 232 -34.61 -15.77 26.45
C ASP A 232 -36.03 -16.36 26.44
N ASN A 233 -36.48 -16.83 25.27
CA ASN A 233 -37.76 -17.54 25.14
C ASN A 233 -37.79 -18.80 26.02
N LYS A 234 -36.74 -19.61 25.98
CA LYS A 234 -36.67 -20.85 26.78
C LYS A 234 -36.66 -20.56 28.28
N LEU A 235 -35.99 -19.49 28.69
CA LEU A 235 -35.96 -19.05 30.09
C LEU A 235 -37.34 -18.55 30.54
N GLY A 236 -38.10 -17.89 29.65
CA GLY A 236 -39.50 -17.54 29.88
C GLY A 236 -40.38 -18.77 30.14
N GLU A 237 -40.28 -19.80 29.28
CA GLU A 237 -40.99 -21.07 29.46
C GLU A 237 -40.65 -21.73 30.82
N LEU A 238 -39.36 -21.78 31.17
CA LEU A 238 -38.91 -22.39 32.41
C LEU A 238 -39.44 -21.64 33.65
N ARG A 239 -39.44 -20.30 33.62
CA ARG A 239 -39.99 -19.47 34.71
C ARG A 239 -41.48 -19.75 34.93
N ASN A 240 -42.24 -19.93 33.84
CA ASN A 240 -43.66 -20.26 33.93
C ASN A 240 -43.88 -21.65 34.54
N ALA A 241 -43.12 -22.66 34.10
CA ALA A 241 -43.19 -24.01 34.67
C ALA A 241 -42.84 -24.03 36.17
N VAL A 242 -41.78 -23.32 36.57
CA VAL A 242 -41.43 -23.18 38.00
C VAL A 242 -42.55 -22.47 38.78
N GLY A 243 -43.16 -21.44 38.20
CA GLY A 243 -44.30 -20.75 38.80
C GLY A 243 -45.52 -21.65 38.99
N GLN A 244 -45.82 -22.52 38.03
CA GLN A 244 -46.88 -23.52 38.12
C GLN A 244 -46.58 -24.57 39.18
N ASN A 245 -45.36 -25.10 39.22
CA ASN A 245 -44.95 -26.07 40.24
C ASN A 245 -45.03 -25.46 41.65
N ARG A 246 -44.62 -24.20 41.85
CA ARG A 246 -44.78 -23.50 43.13
C ARG A 246 -46.23 -23.30 43.54
N LYS A 247 -47.17 -23.21 42.58
CA LYS A 247 -48.62 -23.19 42.90
C LYS A 247 -49.10 -24.59 43.27
N ALA A 248 -48.76 -25.60 42.47
CA ALA A 248 -49.12 -26.98 42.74
C ALA A 248 -48.61 -27.48 44.10
N ILE A 249 -47.39 -27.10 44.51
CA ILE A 249 -46.83 -27.44 45.82
C ILE A 249 -47.64 -26.79 46.95
N ARG A 250 -48.03 -25.51 46.81
CA ARG A 250 -48.87 -24.83 47.81
C ARG A 250 -50.27 -25.43 47.89
N GLU A 251 -50.85 -25.80 46.75
CA GLU A 251 -52.15 -26.49 46.72
C GLU A 251 -52.07 -27.89 47.33
N LEU A 252 -50.96 -28.60 47.15
CA LEU A 252 -50.73 -29.89 47.79
C LEU A 252 -50.58 -29.73 49.31
N ASP A 253 -49.79 -28.75 49.75
CA ASP A 253 -49.61 -28.41 51.17
C ASP A 253 -50.96 -28.12 51.85
N ASP A 254 -51.79 -27.27 51.25
CA ASP A 254 -53.16 -26.97 51.71
C ASP A 254 -54.01 -28.25 51.80
N LYS A 255 -54.05 -29.07 50.75
CA LYS A 255 -54.82 -30.33 50.74
C LYS A 255 -54.35 -31.31 51.81
N VAL A 256 -53.04 -31.41 52.03
CA VAL A 256 -52.46 -32.28 53.06
C VAL A 256 -52.86 -31.79 54.45
N ASN A 257 -52.70 -30.49 54.73
CA ASN A 257 -53.05 -29.92 56.03
C ASN A 257 -54.55 -30.10 56.34
N LYS A 258 -55.42 -29.82 55.38
CA LYS A 258 -56.87 -30.05 55.49
C LYS A 258 -57.23 -31.52 55.70
N GLY A 259 -56.55 -32.42 54.99
CA GLY A 259 -56.72 -33.86 55.13
C GLY A 259 -56.34 -34.35 56.52
N LEU A 260 -55.20 -33.90 57.06
CA LEU A 260 -54.74 -34.26 58.40
C LEU A 260 -55.65 -33.70 59.50
N ALA A 261 -56.10 -32.45 59.38
CA ALA A 261 -57.09 -31.87 60.30
C ALA A 261 -58.40 -32.69 60.31
N SER A 262 -58.88 -33.09 59.13
CA SER A 262 -60.07 -33.94 58.98
C SER A 262 -59.89 -35.30 59.63
N GLN A 263 -58.71 -35.92 59.48
CA GLN A 263 -58.40 -37.19 60.13
C GLN A 263 -58.29 -37.06 61.65
N ALA A 264 -57.70 -35.98 62.16
CA ALA A 264 -57.68 -35.69 63.59
C ALA A 264 -59.11 -35.58 64.15
N ALA A 265 -60.03 -34.92 63.40
CA ALA A 265 -61.43 -34.83 63.77
C ALA A 265 -62.12 -36.21 63.77
N LEU A 266 -61.91 -37.03 62.74
CA LEU A 266 -62.48 -38.40 62.65
C LEU A 266 -62.00 -39.30 63.80
N ASN A 267 -60.74 -39.19 64.18
CA ASN A 267 -60.16 -39.93 65.30
C ASN A 267 -60.74 -39.49 66.65
N GLY A 268 -61.13 -38.23 66.78
CA GLY A 268 -61.81 -37.69 67.97
C GLY A 268 -63.26 -38.13 68.14
N LEU A 269 -63.88 -38.74 67.12
CA LEU A 269 -65.25 -39.25 67.24
C LEU A 269 -65.30 -40.39 68.28
N MET A 270 -66.29 -40.37 69.17
CA MET A 270 -66.41 -41.37 70.24
C MET A 270 -66.94 -42.71 69.71
N GLN A 271 -66.70 -43.80 70.44
CA GLN A 271 -67.26 -45.12 70.13
C GLN A 271 -68.66 -45.31 70.75
N PRO A 272 -69.53 -46.17 70.17
CA PRO A 272 -70.82 -46.48 70.76
C PRO A 272 -70.67 -47.37 72.01
N TYR A 273 -71.18 -46.92 73.17
CA TYR A 273 -71.10 -47.67 74.44
C TYR A 273 -72.35 -48.52 74.75
N GLY A 274 -73.53 -48.13 74.26
CA GLY A 274 -74.79 -48.83 74.56
C GLY A 274 -75.07 -49.96 73.59
N VAL A 275 -75.17 -51.20 74.09
CA VAL A 275 -75.63 -52.35 73.29
C VAL A 275 -77.06 -52.12 72.79
N GLY A 276 -77.29 -52.38 71.50
CA GLY A 276 -78.57 -52.21 70.84
C GLY A 276 -78.98 -50.76 70.57
N LYS A 277 -78.12 -49.77 70.92
CA LYS A 277 -78.40 -48.34 70.75
C LYS A 277 -77.61 -47.75 69.61
N PHE A 278 -78.28 -46.90 68.83
CA PHE A 278 -77.64 -46.04 67.86
C PHE A 278 -76.95 -44.85 68.56
N SER A 279 -75.72 -44.54 68.16
CA SER A 279 -74.93 -43.43 68.70
C SER A 279 -74.64 -42.40 67.62
N PHE A 280 -74.74 -41.12 67.96
CA PHE A 280 -74.31 -40.00 67.14
C PHE A 280 -73.14 -39.29 67.82
N THR A 281 -72.12 -38.94 67.06
CA THR A 281 -70.87 -38.34 67.56
C THR A 281 -70.45 -37.19 66.65
N ALA A 282 -69.86 -36.16 67.24
CA ALA A 282 -69.26 -35.04 66.54
C ALA A 282 -67.92 -34.70 67.19
N ALA A 283 -66.96 -34.27 66.38
CA ALA A 283 -65.62 -33.93 66.83
C ALA A 283 -65.03 -32.82 65.97
N VAL A 284 -64.05 -32.12 66.52
CA VAL A 284 -63.26 -31.10 65.82
C VAL A 284 -61.80 -31.53 65.85
N GLY A 285 -61.07 -31.26 64.77
CA GLY A 285 -59.66 -31.59 64.63
C GLY A 285 -58.91 -30.46 63.93
N GLY A 286 -57.62 -30.38 64.18
CA GLY A 286 -56.77 -29.36 63.58
C GLY A 286 -55.39 -29.90 63.26
N TYR A 287 -54.76 -29.33 62.24
CA TYR A 287 -53.37 -29.57 61.87
C TYR A 287 -52.80 -28.29 61.25
N GLU A 288 -51.67 -27.82 61.78
CA GLU A 288 -51.13 -26.50 61.47
C GLU A 288 -52.21 -25.41 61.62
N SER A 289 -52.42 -24.56 60.60
CA SER A 289 -53.44 -23.50 60.60
C SER A 289 -54.83 -23.97 60.15
N GLU A 290 -55.01 -25.25 59.80
CA GLU A 290 -56.27 -25.79 59.27
C GLU A 290 -57.10 -26.49 60.33
N GLN A 291 -58.42 -26.37 60.22
CA GLN A 291 -59.40 -26.97 61.12
C GLN A 291 -60.43 -27.77 60.35
N ALA A 292 -60.96 -28.83 60.96
CA ALA A 292 -61.98 -29.68 60.38
C ALA A 292 -63.00 -30.11 61.41
N ILE A 293 -64.21 -30.39 60.93
CA ILE A 293 -65.31 -30.91 61.73
C ILE A 293 -65.64 -32.30 61.18
N ALA A 294 -65.83 -33.24 62.10
CA ALA A 294 -66.27 -34.59 61.81
C ALA A 294 -67.63 -34.85 62.48
N VAL A 295 -68.47 -35.59 61.78
CA VAL A 295 -69.67 -36.20 62.35
C VAL A 295 -69.67 -37.68 62.04
N GLY A 296 -70.18 -38.48 62.96
CA GLY A 296 -70.19 -39.92 62.81
C GLY A 296 -71.31 -40.59 63.56
N THR A 297 -71.59 -41.80 63.11
CA THR A 297 -72.62 -42.67 63.64
C THR A 297 -71.98 -43.99 64.06
N GLY A 298 -72.56 -44.65 65.05
CA GLY A 298 -72.09 -45.94 65.51
C GLY A 298 -73.20 -46.80 66.07
N TYR A 299 -73.02 -48.11 66.00
CA TYR A 299 -73.95 -49.09 66.54
C TYR A 299 -73.17 -50.23 67.18
N ARG A 300 -73.55 -50.58 68.41
CA ARG A 300 -72.97 -51.72 69.15
C ARG A 300 -73.98 -52.86 69.15
N PHE A 301 -73.66 -53.94 68.44
CA PHE A 301 -74.56 -55.08 68.26
C PHE A 301 -74.67 -55.91 69.54
N ASN A 302 -73.55 -56.12 70.23
CA ASN A 302 -73.45 -56.83 71.50
C ASN A 302 -72.23 -56.33 72.30
N GLU A 303 -71.94 -56.94 73.44
CA GLU A 303 -70.79 -56.54 74.28
C GLU A 303 -69.44 -56.75 73.61
N ASN A 304 -69.36 -57.48 72.49
CA ASN A 304 -68.11 -57.85 71.84
C ASN A 304 -67.93 -57.25 70.44
N VAL A 305 -68.97 -56.66 69.85
CA VAL A 305 -68.96 -56.22 68.45
C VAL A 305 -69.62 -54.85 68.30
N ALA A 306 -68.86 -53.89 67.78
CA ALA A 306 -69.34 -52.55 67.45
C ALA A 306 -68.86 -52.08 66.08
N VAL A 307 -69.66 -51.24 65.43
CA VAL A 307 -69.34 -50.55 64.17
C VAL A 307 -69.44 -49.05 64.39
N LYS A 308 -68.55 -48.31 63.72
CA LYS A 308 -68.58 -46.85 63.67
C LYS A 308 -68.23 -46.37 62.26
N SER A 309 -68.87 -45.31 61.81
CA SER A 309 -68.57 -44.61 60.58
C SER A 309 -68.54 -43.12 60.81
N GLY A 310 -67.64 -42.40 60.14
CA GLY A 310 -67.49 -40.96 60.26
C GLY A 310 -67.22 -40.32 58.91
N ILE A 311 -67.64 -39.06 58.79
CA ILE A 311 -67.32 -38.17 57.68
C ILE A 311 -66.80 -36.86 58.27
N ALA A 312 -65.77 -36.30 57.65
CA ALA A 312 -65.18 -35.04 58.04
C ALA A 312 -64.94 -34.15 56.83
N THR A 313 -64.96 -32.85 57.09
CA THR A 313 -64.70 -31.82 56.11
C THR A 313 -63.99 -30.65 56.79
N ASN A 314 -63.25 -29.87 56.01
CA ASN A 314 -62.63 -28.64 56.52
C ASN A 314 -63.71 -27.67 57.06
N ALA A 315 -63.40 -26.99 58.16
CA ALA A 315 -64.33 -26.12 58.89
C ALA A 315 -64.45 -24.71 58.27
N GLY A 316 -63.44 -24.27 57.52
CA GLY A 316 -63.39 -22.92 56.93
C GLY A 316 -64.08 -22.84 55.57
N ASP A 317 -63.78 -23.76 54.66
CA ASP A 317 -64.29 -23.73 53.29
C ASP A 317 -65.18 -24.93 52.91
N PHE A 318 -65.33 -25.91 53.81
CA PHE A 318 -66.06 -27.16 53.57
C PHE A 318 -65.59 -27.93 52.32
N ARG A 319 -64.32 -27.75 51.92
CA ARG A 319 -63.70 -28.47 50.80
C ARG A 319 -62.76 -29.54 51.33
N GLY A 320 -62.69 -30.65 50.59
CA GLY A 320 -61.92 -31.82 51.02
C GLY A 320 -62.68 -32.64 52.05
N THR A 321 -63.42 -33.64 51.56
CA THR A 321 -64.20 -34.55 52.39
C THR A 321 -63.44 -35.84 52.59
N THR A 322 -63.36 -36.28 53.83
CA THR A 322 -62.73 -37.55 54.23
C THR A 322 -63.75 -38.39 54.98
N TYR A 323 -63.67 -39.72 54.86
CA TYR A 323 -64.57 -40.63 55.56
C TYR A 323 -63.81 -41.83 56.10
N ASN A 324 -64.35 -42.46 57.15
CA ASN A 324 -63.84 -43.71 57.68
C ASN A 324 -64.98 -44.63 58.14
N VAL A 325 -64.70 -45.93 58.17
CA VAL A 325 -65.55 -46.96 58.78
C VAL A 325 -64.63 -47.91 59.53
N GLY A 326 -64.99 -48.24 60.77
CA GLY A 326 -64.23 -49.12 61.64
C GLY A 326 -65.14 -50.13 62.35
N ILE A 327 -64.58 -51.31 62.62
CA ILE A 327 -65.22 -52.38 63.39
C ILE A 327 -64.34 -52.65 64.61
N LEU A 328 -64.96 -52.73 65.78
CA LEU A 328 -64.33 -53.15 67.02
C LEU A 328 -64.85 -54.53 67.38
N MET A 329 -63.92 -55.46 67.63
CA MET A 329 -64.20 -56.81 68.13
C MET A 329 -63.40 -57.04 69.41
N GLU A 330 -64.08 -57.48 70.48
CA GLU A 330 -63.49 -57.79 71.79
C GLU A 330 -63.67 -59.30 72.04
N TRP A 331 -62.62 -60.01 72.49
CA TRP A 331 -62.63 -61.44 72.79
C TRP A 331 -62.04 -61.75 74.16
#